data_AF-A0A1H6ZKL4-F1
#
_entry.id   AF-A0A1H6ZKL4-F1
#
_cell.length_a   1.000
_cell.length_b   1.000
_cell.length_c   1.000
_cell.angle_alpha   90.00
_cell.angle_beta   90.00
_cell.angle_gamma   90.00
#
_symmetry.space_group_name_H-M   'P 1'
#
loop_
_entity.id
_entity.type
_entity.pdbx_description
1 polymer ?
#
loop_
_entity_poly.entity_id
_entity_poly.type
_entity_poly.pdbx_seq_one_letter_code
_entity_poly.pdbx_strand_id
1 'polypeptide(L)'
;MKGAILRRGEEYYTYMSKVFAAIKDEQLKYNWLITDCICYPQNAKYTELLSQEYAWITGEELTHMIDREDFQWIWGVLSGFMKNITLEEVLKYKLPYADGFTGFWGSTLNIQHPLADIEIVPWDSSLVLAISRNNIVIDNFMNYFPLAQDLTTYNKQFEK
;
A
#
# COMPACT_ATOMS: atom_id res chain seq x y z
N MET A 1 -14.22 3.70 -5.86
CA MET A 1 -13.18 3.47 -4.85
C MET A 1 -12.91 4.78 -4.12
N LYS A 2 -12.36 4.71 -2.91
CA LYS A 2 -11.84 5.86 -2.17
C LYS A 2 -10.33 5.74 -2.06
N GLY A 3 -9.67 6.86 -1.81
CA GLY A 3 -8.25 6.89 -1.45
C GLY A 3 -7.97 7.95 -0.41
N ALA A 4 -6.94 7.71 0.38
CA ALA A 4 -6.41 8.66 1.36
C ALA A 4 -4.91 8.85 1.14
N ILE A 5 -4.45 10.06 1.46
CA ILE A 5 -3.03 10.42 1.52
C ILE A 5 -2.67 10.86 2.93
N LEU A 6 -1.63 10.25 3.47
CA LEU A 6 -1.03 10.64 4.74
C LEU A 6 0.38 11.17 4.48
N ARG A 7 0.58 12.48 4.72
CA ARG A 7 1.84 13.20 4.48
C ARG A 7 2.19 14.23 5.57
N ARG A 8 1.38 14.27 6.63
CA ARG A 8 1.49 15.19 7.77
C ARG A 8 1.03 14.49 9.05
N GLY A 9 1.56 14.91 10.19
CA GLY A 9 1.09 14.46 11.51
C GLY A 9 1.79 13.24 12.08
N GLU A 10 2.68 12.61 11.32
CA GLU A 10 3.48 11.48 11.79
C GLU A 10 4.96 11.81 11.71
N GLU A 11 5.74 11.31 12.66
CA GLU A 11 7.20 11.35 12.57
C GLU A 11 7.71 10.43 11.45
N TYR A 12 6.98 9.34 11.19
CA TYR A 12 7.29 8.38 10.14
C TYR A 12 6.02 7.87 9.45
N TYR A 13 5.85 8.23 8.17
CA TYR A 13 4.63 7.97 7.39
C TYR A 13 4.52 6.55 6.82
N THR A 14 5.64 5.86 6.70
CA THR A 14 5.74 4.57 5.99
C THR A 14 6.07 3.39 6.90
N TYR A 15 5.81 3.54 8.21
CA TYR A 15 5.84 2.42 9.17
C TYR A 15 4.53 1.67 9.05
N MET A 16 4.61 0.44 8.54
CA MET A 16 3.42 -0.30 8.12
C MET A 16 2.60 -0.80 9.31
N SER A 17 3.19 -0.93 10.51
CA SER A 17 2.42 -1.32 11.70
C SER A 17 1.26 -0.36 11.98
N LYS A 18 1.49 0.95 11.91
CA LYS A 18 0.45 1.97 12.09
C LYS A 18 -0.55 1.97 10.93
N VAL A 19 -0.08 1.76 9.70
CA VAL A 19 -0.94 1.67 8.52
C VAL A 19 -1.91 0.48 8.67
N PHE A 20 -1.42 -0.67 9.12
CA PHE A 20 -2.22 -1.87 9.38
C PHE A 20 -3.24 -1.67 10.51
N ALA A 21 -2.83 -1.01 11.60
CA ALA A 21 -3.75 -0.61 12.66
C ALA A 21 -4.85 0.34 12.14
N ALA A 22 -4.48 1.30 11.28
CA ALA A 22 -5.40 2.28 10.71
C ALA A 22 -6.45 1.65 9.78
N ILE A 23 -6.09 0.58 9.06
CA ILE A 23 -7.03 -0.19 8.24
C ILE A 23 -7.76 -1.29 9.04
N LYS A 24 -7.56 -1.37 10.36
CA LYS A 24 -8.16 -2.38 11.26
C LYS A 24 -7.86 -3.82 10.84
N ASP A 25 -6.59 -4.10 10.60
CA ASP A 25 -6.09 -5.43 10.26
C ASP A 25 -6.67 -6.02 8.97
N GLU A 26 -7.21 -5.16 8.08
CA GLU A 26 -7.78 -5.59 6.80
C GLU A 26 -6.75 -6.37 5.96
N GLN A 27 -5.45 -6.15 6.16
CA GLN A 27 -4.40 -6.86 5.44
C GLN A 27 -4.45 -8.37 5.60
N LEU A 28 -4.99 -8.88 6.70
CA LEU A 28 -5.12 -10.32 6.96
C LEU A 28 -6.13 -11.00 6.02
N LYS A 29 -6.99 -10.25 5.34
CA LYS A 29 -7.97 -10.79 4.39
C LYS A 29 -7.39 -11.08 3.01
N TYR A 30 -6.15 -10.68 2.75
CA TYR A 30 -5.57 -10.69 1.42
C TYR A 30 -4.29 -11.52 1.33
N ASN A 31 -3.97 -11.96 0.11
CA ASN A 31 -2.61 -12.19 -0.34
C ASN A 31 -2.06 -10.89 -0.93
N TRP A 32 -0.75 -10.68 -0.86
CA TRP A 32 -0.10 -9.43 -1.21
C TRP A 32 0.95 -9.64 -2.29
N LEU A 33 0.80 -8.92 -3.39
CA LEU A 33 1.88 -8.68 -4.34
C LEU A 33 2.59 -7.39 -3.93
N ILE A 34 3.90 -7.47 -3.73
CA ILE A 34 4.73 -6.31 -3.39
C ILE A 34 5.71 -6.11 -4.54
N THR A 35 5.67 -4.94 -5.16
CA THR A 35 6.50 -4.58 -6.32
C THR A 35 7.13 -3.21 -6.16
N ASP A 36 8.15 -2.93 -6.97
CA ASP A 36 8.86 -1.65 -7.00
C ASP A 36 9.36 -1.20 -5.61
N CYS A 37 9.77 -2.20 -4.82
CA CYS A 37 10.04 -2.04 -3.42
C CYS A 37 11.48 -1.55 -3.19
N ILE A 38 11.61 -0.45 -2.46
CA ILE A 38 12.90 0.05 -1.96
C ILE A 38 12.76 0.19 -0.44
N CYS A 39 13.43 -0.70 0.28
CA CYS A 39 13.49 -0.72 1.73
C CYS A 39 14.80 -1.38 2.21
N TYR A 40 15.13 -1.23 3.49
CA TYR A 40 16.37 -1.75 4.07
C TYR A 40 16.13 -2.48 5.40
N PRO A 41 15.40 -3.62 5.39
CA PRO A 41 15.32 -4.48 6.57
C PRO A 41 16.69 -5.03 6.95
N GLN A 42 16.92 -5.20 8.25
CA GLN A 42 18.09 -5.83 8.86
C GLN A 42 18.03 -7.36 8.74
N ASN A 43 16.82 -7.93 8.73
CA ASN A 43 16.67 -9.36 8.50
C ASN A 43 16.98 -9.73 7.04
N ALA A 44 18.07 -10.47 6.84
CA ALA A 44 18.54 -10.87 5.52
C ALA A 44 17.49 -11.62 4.67
N LYS A 45 16.58 -12.39 5.29
CA LYS A 45 15.50 -13.08 4.56
C LYS A 45 14.48 -12.09 4.00
N TYR A 46 14.19 -11.02 4.73
CA TYR A 46 13.29 -9.97 4.27
C TYR A 46 13.95 -9.13 3.19
N THR A 47 15.26 -8.85 3.33
CA THR A 47 16.05 -8.20 2.28
C THR A 47 16.00 -9.01 0.98
N GLU A 48 16.28 -10.31 1.04
CA GLU A 48 16.26 -11.20 -0.12
C GLU A 48 14.86 -11.25 -0.77
N LEU A 49 13.81 -11.40 0.04
CA LEU A 49 12.43 -11.44 -0.44
C LEU A 49 12.01 -10.14 -1.14
N LEU A 50 12.28 -8.98 -0.53
CA LEU A 50 11.83 -7.68 -1.02
C LEU A 50 12.74 -7.06 -2.09
N SER A 51 13.93 -7.60 -2.29
CA SER A 51 14.84 -7.21 -3.38
C SER A 51 14.52 -7.84 -4.75
N GLN A 52 13.60 -8.81 -4.78
CA GLN A 52 13.15 -9.44 -6.02
C GLN A 52 12.27 -8.50 -6.84
N GLU A 53 12.02 -8.86 -8.11
CA GLU A 53 11.11 -8.11 -8.98
C GLU A 53 9.71 -7.95 -8.36
N TYR A 54 9.26 -9.00 -7.67
CA TYR A 54 8.07 -8.97 -6.83
C TYR A 54 8.22 -9.93 -5.65
N ALA A 55 7.45 -9.69 -4.59
CA ALA A 55 7.18 -10.67 -3.54
C ALA A 55 5.70 -11.04 -3.54
N TRP A 56 5.39 -12.32 -3.28
CA TRP A 56 4.04 -12.82 -3.07
C TRP A 56 3.93 -13.48 -1.71
N ILE A 57 3.19 -12.87 -0.80
CA ILE A 57 3.06 -13.33 0.58
C ILE A 57 1.63 -13.19 1.08
N THR A 58 1.25 -14.00 2.07
CA THR A 58 -0.04 -13.88 2.75
C THR A 58 -0.09 -12.63 3.63
N GLY A 59 -1.29 -12.16 3.96
CA GLY A 59 -1.49 -11.11 4.94
C GLY A 59 -0.90 -11.44 6.32
N GLU A 60 -0.95 -12.72 6.71
CA GLU A 60 -0.33 -13.21 7.94
C GLU A 60 1.21 -13.11 7.90
N GLU A 61 1.84 -13.53 6.80
CA GLU A 61 3.29 -13.43 6.63
C GLU A 61 3.76 -11.98 6.57
N LEU A 62 3.03 -11.11 5.86
CA LEU A 62 3.30 -9.67 5.82
C LEU A 62 3.17 -9.05 7.22
N THR A 63 2.11 -9.37 7.95
CA THR A 63 1.93 -8.88 9.33
C THR A 63 3.06 -9.37 10.23
N HIS A 64 3.44 -10.65 10.14
CA HIS A 64 4.56 -11.19 10.91
C HIS A 64 5.90 -10.52 10.59
N MET A 65 6.14 -10.19 9.32
CA MET A 65 7.33 -9.46 8.90
C MET A 65 7.41 -8.10 9.60
N ILE A 66 6.32 -7.34 9.56
CA ILE A 66 6.22 -6.00 10.16
C ILE A 66 6.27 -6.05 11.69
N ASP A 67 5.63 -7.04 12.32
CA ASP A 67 5.68 -7.23 13.79
C ASP A 67 7.11 -7.55 14.28
N ARG A 68 7.89 -8.27 13.47
CA ARG A 68 9.28 -8.60 13.78
C ARG A 68 10.22 -7.42 13.56
N GLU A 69 9.97 -6.67 12.51
CA GLU A 69 10.80 -5.55 12.09
C GLU A 69 9.94 -4.54 11.33
N ASP A 70 9.52 -3.47 12.00
CA ASP A 70 8.76 -2.38 11.37
C ASP A 70 9.74 -1.37 10.76
N PHE A 71 10.39 -1.78 9.68
CA PHE A 71 11.34 -0.96 8.93
C PHE A 71 10.64 0.07 8.06
N GLN A 72 11.37 1.13 7.69
CA GLN A 72 10.86 2.17 6.82
C GLN A 72 10.79 1.68 5.36
N TRP A 73 9.63 1.89 4.75
CA TRP A 73 9.43 1.69 3.31
C TRP A 73 9.69 3.01 2.60
N ILE A 74 10.66 3.03 1.67
CA ILE A 74 10.97 4.24 0.90
C ILE A 74 10.04 4.29 -0.32
N TRP A 75 10.02 3.21 -1.09
CA TRP A 75 9.13 3.04 -2.25
C TRP A 75 8.51 1.65 -2.23
N GLY A 76 7.34 1.51 -2.85
CA GLY A 76 6.71 0.22 -3.10
C GLY A 76 5.24 0.35 -3.44
N VAL A 77 4.69 -0.71 -4.03
CA VAL A 77 3.24 -0.90 -4.17
C VAL A 77 2.88 -2.24 -3.57
N LEU A 78 2.13 -2.20 -2.47
CA LEU A 78 1.54 -3.38 -1.85
C LEU A 78 0.12 -3.50 -2.39
N SER A 79 -0.14 -4.52 -3.22
CA SER A 79 -1.46 -4.79 -3.80
C SER A 79 -2.10 -5.99 -3.11
N GLY A 80 -3.28 -5.79 -2.53
CA GLY A 80 -4.02 -6.82 -1.80
C GLY A 80 -5.07 -7.52 -2.67
N PHE A 81 -5.04 -8.84 -2.67
CA PHE A 81 -5.92 -9.74 -3.44
C PHE A 81 -6.68 -10.67 -2.52
N MET A 82 -7.97 -10.90 -2.77
CA MET A 82 -8.73 -11.90 -2.01
C MET A 82 -8.01 -13.26 -2.02
N LYS A 83 -8.07 -13.99 -0.92
CA LYS A 83 -7.28 -15.24 -0.73
C LYS A 83 -7.52 -16.33 -1.79
N ASN A 84 -8.65 -16.28 -2.49
CA ASN A 84 -8.98 -17.20 -3.57
C ASN A 84 -8.28 -16.86 -4.91
N ILE A 85 -7.73 -15.66 -5.06
CA ILE A 85 -6.98 -15.23 -6.25
C ILE A 85 -5.56 -15.80 -6.17
N THR A 86 -5.15 -16.46 -7.24
CA THR A 86 -3.85 -17.13 -7.32
C THR A 86 -2.76 -16.22 -7.88
N LEU A 87 -1.50 -16.48 -7.53
CA LEU A 87 -0.36 -15.78 -8.12
C LEU A 87 -0.32 -15.92 -9.65
N GLU A 88 -0.68 -17.10 -10.18
CA GLU A 88 -0.73 -17.31 -11.64
C GLU A 88 -1.72 -16.37 -12.33
N GLU A 89 -2.87 -16.09 -11.72
CA GLU A 89 -3.84 -15.12 -12.25
C GLU A 89 -3.33 -13.68 -12.16
N VAL A 90 -2.65 -13.34 -11.06
CA VAL A 90 -2.05 -12.02 -10.86
C VAL A 90 -0.96 -11.73 -11.90
N LEU A 91 -0.07 -12.68 -12.15
CA LEU A 91 1.06 -12.51 -13.09
C LEU A 91 0.64 -12.46 -14.57
N LYS A 92 -0.65 -12.57 -14.90
CA LYS A 92 -1.17 -12.29 -16.25
C LYS A 92 -1.22 -10.80 -16.57
N TYR A 93 -1.05 -9.95 -15.56
CA TYR A 93 -1.08 -8.49 -15.68
C TYR A 93 0.30 -7.88 -15.42
N LYS A 94 0.44 -6.60 -15.77
CA LYS A 94 1.68 -5.86 -15.50
C LYS A 94 1.88 -5.66 -14.00
N LEU A 95 3.12 -5.76 -13.56
CA LEU A 95 3.50 -5.46 -12.18
C LEU A 95 3.27 -3.97 -11.88
N PRO A 96 2.64 -3.63 -10.74
CA PRO A 96 2.49 -2.25 -10.30
C PRO A 96 3.84 -1.58 -9.99
N TYR A 97 3.89 -0.25 -10.08
CA TYR A 97 5.08 0.54 -9.77
C TYR A 97 4.69 1.86 -9.12
N ALA A 98 5.50 2.38 -8.21
CA ALA A 98 5.13 3.55 -7.43
C ALA A 98 5.27 4.83 -8.29
N ASP A 99 6.48 5.19 -8.70
CA ASP A 99 6.74 6.46 -9.37
C ASP A 99 6.26 6.48 -10.84
N GLY A 100 5.54 7.53 -11.21
CA GLY A 100 5.04 7.73 -12.58
C GLY A 100 3.67 7.11 -12.91
N PHE A 101 3.02 6.38 -11.99
CA PHE A 101 1.63 5.96 -12.21
C PHE A 101 0.65 7.11 -12.01
N THR A 102 0.05 7.61 -13.09
CA THR A 102 -0.83 8.78 -13.06
C THR A 102 -2.22 8.50 -12.46
N GLY A 103 -2.64 7.23 -12.40
CA GLY A 103 -3.96 6.85 -11.90
C GLY A 103 -4.19 7.13 -10.42
N PHE A 104 -3.13 7.37 -9.64
CA PHE A 104 -3.21 7.83 -8.26
C PHE A 104 -3.56 9.32 -8.14
N TRP A 105 -3.21 10.12 -9.14
CA TRP A 105 -3.16 11.58 -9.05
C TRP A 105 -4.28 12.28 -9.83
N GLY A 106 -5.22 11.53 -10.40
CA GLY A 106 -6.39 12.07 -11.11
C GLY A 106 -7.63 12.29 -10.23
N SER A 107 -8.65 12.95 -10.78
CA SER A 107 -9.98 13.07 -10.16
C SER A 107 -10.71 11.74 -10.02
N THR A 108 -10.43 10.78 -10.91
CA THR A 108 -10.88 9.40 -10.77
C THR A 108 -9.70 8.52 -10.38
N LEU A 109 -9.72 8.03 -9.14
CA LEU A 109 -8.68 7.15 -8.63
C LEU A 109 -8.75 5.79 -9.30
N ASN A 110 -7.57 5.22 -9.57
CA ASN A 110 -7.42 3.86 -10.02
C ASN A 110 -6.37 3.15 -9.16
N ILE A 111 -6.63 1.89 -8.88
CA ILE A 111 -5.58 0.93 -8.51
C ILE A 111 -4.93 0.41 -9.80
N GLN A 112 -3.64 0.11 -9.74
CA GLN A 112 -2.89 -0.37 -10.90
C GLN A 112 -3.30 -1.78 -11.30
N HIS A 113 -3.38 -2.69 -10.31
CA HIS A 113 -3.68 -4.08 -10.61
C HIS A 113 -5.19 -4.31 -10.68
N PRO A 114 -5.74 -4.80 -11.82
CA PRO A 114 -7.19 -4.89 -12.01
C PRO A 114 -7.88 -5.92 -11.09
N LEU A 115 -7.13 -6.91 -10.61
CA LEU A 115 -7.60 -7.91 -9.64
C LEU A 115 -7.40 -7.52 -8.16
N ALA A 116 -6.71 -6.43 -7.86
CA ALA A 116 -6.53 -6.00 -6.48
C ALA A 116 -7.81 -5.32 -5.94
N ASP A 117 -7.99 -5.38 -4.62
CA ASP A 117 -9.06 -4.68 -3.91
C ASP A 117 -8.53 -3.48 -3.11
N ILE A 118 -7.24 -3.48 -2.81
CA ILE A 118 -6.54 -2.43 -2.07
C ILE A 118 -5.12 -2.26 -2.59
N GLU A 119 -4.64 -1.02 -2.63
CA GLU A 119 -3.22 -0.70 -2.80
C GLU A 119 -2.76 0.23 -1.67
N ILE A 120 -1.63 -0.12 -1.06
CA ILE A 120 -0.91 0.71 -0.09
C ILE A 120 0.43 1.07 -0.72
N VAL A 121 0.70 2.37 -0.85
CA VAL A 121 1.81 2.89 -1.64
C VAL A 121 2.67 3.80 -0.77
N PRO A 122 3.71 3.27 -0.09
CA PRO A 122 4.77 4.10 0.48
C PRO A 122 5.51 4.84 -0.64
N TRP A 123 5.70 6.15 -0.47
CA TRP A 123 6.23 7.03 -1.52
C TRP A 123 7.33 7.94 -0.99
N ASP A 124 8.53 7.75 -1.51
CA ASP A 124 9.76 8.46 -1.17
C ASP A 124 10.00 8.63 0.35
N SER A 125 9.51 7.68 1.16
CA SER A 125 9.46 7.77 2.64
C SER A 125 8.69 8.97 3.23
N SER A 126 8.08 9.81 2.40
CA SER A 126 7.51 11.10 2.77
C SER A 126 5.99 11.08 2.94
N LEU A 127 5.34 10.09 2.34
CA LEU A 127 3.90 9.88 2.42
C LEU A 127 3.53 8.43 2.18
N VAL A 128 2.30 8.08 2.54
CA VAL A 128 1.67 6.82 2.13
C VAL A 128 0.31 7.12 1.50
N LEU A 129 0.02 6.41 0.41
CA LEU A 129 -1.31 6.36 -0.19
C LEU A 129 -1.99 5.06 0.23
N ALA A 130 -3.27 5.14 0.57
CA ALA A 130 -4.13 3.97 0.74
C ALA A 130 -5.33 4.13 -0.18
N ILE A 131 -5.53 3.20 -1.12
CA ILE A 131 -6.61 3.25 -2.11
C ILE A 131 -7.33 1.91 -2.08
N SER A 132 -8.66 1.92 -1.94
CA SER A 132 -9.42 0.67 -1.86
C SER A 132 -10.79 0.76 -2.51
N ARG A 133 -11.21 -0.38 -3.07
CA ARG A 133 -12.59 -0.62 -3.50
C ARG A 133 -13.54 -0.69 -2.31
N ASN A 134 -13.06 -1.10 -1.14
CA ASN A 134 -13.82 -1.09 0.12
C ASN A 134 -13.65 0.27 0.82
N ASN A 135 -14.64 1.15 0.63
CA ASN A 135 -14.61 2.50 1.19
C ASN A 135 -14.47 2.54 2.73
N ILE A 136 -14.97 1.52 3.44
CA ILE A 136 -14.88 1.44 4.91
C ILE A 136 -13.42 1.38 5.37
N VAL A 137 -12.54 0.74 4.59
CA VAL A 137 -11.11 0.64 4.90
C VAL A 137 -10.47 2.03 4.91
N ILE A 138 -10.79 2.85 3.91
CA ILE A 138 -10.26 4.21 3.80
C ILE A 138 -10.87 5.13 4.85
N ASP A 139 -12.15 4.95 5.16
CA ASP A 139 -12.80 5.72 6.23
C ASP A 139 -12.18 5.39 7.60
N ASN A 140 -11.85 4.11 7.88
CA ASN A 140 -11.08 3.73 9.08
C ASN A 140 -9.70 4.39 9.10
N PHE A 141 -8.99 4.35 7.96
CA PHE A 141 -7.66 4.94 7.84
C PHE A 141 -7.66 6.44 8.16
N MET A 142 -8.58 7.20 7.57
CA MET A 142 -8.71 8.64 7.83
C MET A 142 -9.18 8.96 9.24
N ASN A 143 -9.99 8.10 9.87
CA ASN A 143 -10.38 8.27 11.27
C ASN A 143 -9.20 8.03 12.23
N TYR A 144 -8.30 7.09 11.89
CA TYR A 144 -7.11 6.79 12.69
C TYR A 144 -6.05 7.90 12.56
N PHE A 145 -5.90 8.49 11.36
CA PHE A 145 -4.96 9.58 11.10
C PHE A 145 -5.71 10.90 10.84
N PRO A 146 -5.92 11.77 11.85
CA PRO A 146 -6.75 12.98 11.70
C PRO A 146 -6.23 14.00 10.68
N LEU A 147 -4.95 13.93 10.31
CA LEU A 147 -4.33 14.79 9.29
C LEU A 147 -4.21 14.12 7.91
N ALA A 148 -4.66 12.87 7.76
CA ALA A 148 -4.85 12.27 6.44
C ALA A 148 -5.93 13.05 5.66
N GLN A 149 -5.78 13.07 4.34
CA GLN A 149 -6.69 13.78 3.45
C GLN A 149 -7.31 12.79 2.47
N ASP A 150 -8.56 13.04 2.07
CA ASP A 150 -9.15 12.37 0.91
C ASP A 150 -8.29 12.66 -0.33
N LEU A 151 -7.83 11.61 -0.99
CA LEU A 151 -6.85 11.70 -2.09
C LEU A 151 -7.45 12.41 -3.31
N THR A 152 -8.72 12.18 -3.63
CA THR A 152 -9.39 12.89 -4.73
C THR A 152 -9.47 14.40 -4.44
N THR A 153 -9.78 14.78 -3.21
CA THR A 153 -9.81 16.18 -2.76
C THR A 153 -8.41 16.80 -2.78
N TYR A 154 -7.38 16.03 -2.43
CA TYR A 154 -6.00 16.45 -2.57
C TYR A 154 -5.62 16.70 -4.05
N ASN A 155 -5.94 15.76 -4.94
CA ASN A 155 -5.61 15.82 -6.37
C ASN A 155 -6.23 17.04 -7.07
N LYS A 156 -7.48 17.41 -6.72
CA LYS A 156 -8.17 18.58 -7.27
C LYS A 156 -7.42 19.90 -7.09
N GLN A 157 -6.51 19.99 -6.12
CA GLN A 157 -5.68 21.19 -5.93
C GLN A 157 -4.66 21.40 -7.05
N PHE A 158 -4.41 20.37 -7.86
CA PHE A 158 -3.43 20.36 -8.94
C PHE A 158 -4.07 20.21 -10.32
N GLU A 159 -5.39 20.02 -10.39
CA GLU A 159 -6.14 20.08 -11.64
C GLU A 159 -6.19 21.55 -12.12
N LYS A 160 -5.62 21.82 -13.29
CA LYS A 160 -5.69 23.12 -13.97
C LYS A 160 -6.93 23.21 -14.85
#